data_AF-A0A0K0LBV1-F1
#
_entry.id   AF-A0A0K0LBV1-F1
#
_cell.length_a   1.000
_cell.length_b   1.000
_cell.length_c   1.000
_cell.angle_alpha   90.00
_cell.angle_beta   90.00
_cell.angle_gamma   90.00
#
_symmetry.space_group_name_H-M   'P 1'
#
loop_
_entity.id
_entity.type
_entity.pdbx_description
1 polymer ?
#
loop_
_entity_poly.entity_id
_entity_poly.type
_entity_poly.pdbx_seq_one_letter_code
_entity_poly.pdbx_strand_id
1 'polypeptide(L)' 'MKTIVLLFVLALVFCTLEMGVVEAGFGCPFNQGRCHRHCRSIGRRGGYCRGIFKQTCACYRK' A
#
# COMPACT_ATOMS: atom_id res chain seq x y z
N MET A 1 -0.95 -19.14 -32.33
CA MET A 1 -0.08 -17.96 -32.08
C MET A 1 -0.89 -16.77 -31.60
N LYS A 2 -1.85 -16.26 -32.39
CA LYS A 2 -2.73 -15.12 -32.01
C LYS A 2 -3.46 -15.31 -30.67
N THR A 3 -3.98 -16.51 -30.39
CA THR A 3 -4.67 -16.83 -29.13
C THR A 3 -3.72 -16.85 -27.93
N ILE A 4 -2.50 -17.36 -28.11
CA ILE A 4 -1.47 -17.37 -27.06
C ILE A 4 -1.06 -15.93 -26.74
N VAL A 5 -0.84 -15.12 -27.77
CA VAL A 5 -0.54 -13.69 -27.62
C VAL A 5 -1.69 -12.98 -26.92
N LEU A 6 -2.94 -13.26 -27.28
CA LEU A 6 -4.12 -12.68 -26.64
C LEU A 6 -4.20 -13.04 -25.14
N LEU A 7 -3.97 -14.31 -24.79
CA LEU A 7 -3.97 -14.76 -23.40
C LEU A 7 -2.85 -14.10 -22.58
N PHE A 8 -1.64 -14.00 -23.14
CA PHE A 8 -0.53 -13.30 -22.51
C PHE A 8 -0.82 -11.82 -22.30
N VAL A 9 -1.40 -11.14 -23.30
CA VAL A 9 -1.78 -9.72 -23.19
C VAL A 9 -2.87 -9.53 -22.15
N LEU A 10 -3.90 -10.38 -22.13
CA LEU A 10 -4.97 -10.32 -21.14
C LEU A 10 -4.44 -10.55 -19.72
N ALA A 11 -3.54 -11.51 -19.51
CA ALA A 11 -2.90 -11.75 -18.21
C ALA A 11 -2.05 -10.56 -17.76
N LEU A 12 -1.25 -9.96 -18.67
CA LEU A 12 -0.46 -8.75 -18.37
C LEU A 12 -1.35 -7.56 -18.01
N VAL A 13 -2.44 -7.35 -18.75
CA VAL A 13 -3.42 -6.28 -18.48
C VAL A 13 -4.11 -6.51 -17.14
N PHE A 14 -4.52 -7.75 -16.82
CA PHE A 14 -5.12 -8.06 -15.52
C PHE A 14 -4.12 -7.85 -14.38
N CYS A 15 -2.87 -8.30 -14.58
CA CYS A 15 -1.79 -8.08 -13.63
C CYS A 15 -1.58 -6.59 -13.35
N THR A 16 -1.56 -5.72 -14.36
CA THR A 16 -1.36 -4.26 -14.20
C THR A 16 -2.57 -3.53 -13.63
N LEU A 17 -3.79 -3.97 -13.96
CA LEU A 17 -5.04 -3.40 -13.45
C LEU A 17 -5.23 -3.64 -11.95
N GLU A 18 -4.77 -4.80 -11.44
CA GLU A 18 -4.81 -5.12 -10.02
C GLU A 18 -3.51 -4.76 -9.28
N MET A 19 -2.56 -4.07 -9.92
CA MET A 19 -1.45 -3.42 -9.19
C MET A 19 -1.96 -2.15 -8.52
N GLY A 20 -2.89 -2.31 -7.59
CA GLY A 20 -3.00 -1.37 -6.49
C GLY A 20 -1.62 -1.31 -5.85
N VAL A 21 -0.98 -0.14 -5.91
CA VAL A 21 0.32 0.11 -5.30
C VAL A 21 0.23 -0.44 -3.88
N VAL A 22 0.84 -1.60 -3.63
CA VAL A 22 1.12 -2.08 -2.29
C VAL A 22 2.21 -1.15 -1.77
N GLU A 23 1.82 0.08 -1.39
CA GLU A 23 2.51 0.78 -0.33
C GLU A 23 2.64 -0.29 0.73
N ALA A 24 3.86 -0.69 1.05
CA ALA A 24 4.14 -1.57 2.16
C ALA A 24 3.60 -0.82 3.38
N GLY A 25 2.30 -1.00 3.64
CA GLY A 25 1.55 -0.23 4.62
C GLY A 25 2.37 -0.39 5.86
N PHE A 26 2.78 0.72 6.47
CA PHE A 26 3.76 0.76 7.55
C PHE A 26 3.19 0.05 8.81
N GLY A 27 2.64 -1.16 8.71
CA GLY A 27 1.74 -1.82 9.62
C GLY A 27 0.25 -1.68 9.30
N CYS A 28 -0.16 -0.80 8.40
CA CYS A 28 -1.58 -0.55 8.12
C CYS A 28 -2.18 -1.65 7.20
N PRO A 29 -3.36 -2.24 7.48
CA PRO A 29 -4.35 -1.88 8.51
C PRO A 29 -4.24 -2.62 9.86
N PHE A 30 -3.53 -3.74 9.93
CA PHE A 30 -3.58 -4.67 11.08
C PHE A 30 -2.64 -4.32 12.24
N ASN A 31 -1.74 -3.36 12.05
CA ASN A 31 -0.65 -3.04 12.96
C ASN A 31 -0.33 -1.53 12.96
N GLN A 32 -1.23 -0.75 13.54
CA GLN A 32 -1.05 0.69 13.71
C GLN A 32 0.23 1.05 14.49
N GLY A 33 0.70 0.16 15.37
CA GLY A 33 1.93 0.35 16.15
C GLY A 33 3.19 0.47 15.28
N ARG A 34 3.29 -0.29 14.19
CA ARG A 34 4.41 -0.15 13.24
C ARG A 34 4.37 1.22 12.53
N CYS A 35 3.18 1.77 12.27
CA CYS A 35 3.03 3.06 11.58
C CYS A 35 3.40 4.18 12.54
N HIS A 36 2.95 4.07 13.79
CA HIS A 36 3.34 4.97 14.86
C HIS A 36 4.85 4.99 15.08
N ARG A 37 5.51 3.82 15.15
CA ARG A 37 6.97 3.73 15.31
C ARG A 37 7.73 4.29 14.10
N HIS A 38 7.28 4.00 12.88
CA HIS A 38 7.87 4.57 11.67
C HIS A 38 7.82 6.10 11.67
N CYS A 39 6.67 6.69 12.01
CA CYS A 39 6.57 8.15 12.09
C CYS A 39 7.47 8.74 13.19
N ARG A 40 7.65 8.04 14.32
CA ARG A 40 8.61 8.46 15.36
C ARG A 40 10.05 8.37 14.89
N SER A 41 10.42 7.35 14.11
CA SER A 41 11.81 7.20 13.62
C SER A 41 12.22 8.30 12.65
N ILE A 42 11.27 8.91 11.93
CA ILE A 42 11.53 10.07 11.06
C ILE A 42 11.33 11.43 11.78
N GLY A 43 11.25 11.43 13.11
CA GLY A 43 11.18 12.65 13.92
C GLY A 43 9.80 13.32 13.98
N ARG A 44 8.71 12.59 13.72
CA ARG A 44 7.33 13.05 13.98
C ARG A 44 6.86 12.58 15.35
N ARG A 45 5.79 13.18 15.89
CA ARG A 45 5.17 12.77 17.16
C ARG A 45 4.64 11.33 17.15
N GLY A 46 4.28 10.84 15.96
CA GLY A 46 3.71 9.51 15.74
C GLY A 46 2.87 9.48 14.46
N GLY A 47 2.15 8.39 14.23
CA GLY A 47 1.26 8.24 13.09
C GLY A 47 0.15 7.23 13.33
N TYR A 48 -0.81 7.21 12.40
CA TYR A 48 -2.02 6.39 12.45
C TYR A 48 -2.42 5.92 11.05
N CYS A 49 -3.12 4.78 10.95
CA CYS A 49 -3.69 4.31 9.70
C CYS A 49 -4.94 5.12 9.33
N ARG A 50 -5.03 5.59 8.09
CA ARG A 50 -6.13 6.40 7.54
C ARG A 50 -6.72 5.79 6.27
N GLY A 51 -7.86 6.33 5.86
CA GLY A 51 -8.64 5.82 4.73
C GLY A 51 -9.65 4.76 5.16
N ILE A 52 -10.60 4.45 4.28
CA ILE A 52 -11.72 3.54 4.54
C ILE A 52 -11.20 2.14 4.94
N PHE A 53 -10.21 1.64 4.19
CA PHE A 53 -9.59 0.34 4.48
C PHE A 53 -8.35 0.44 5.39
N LYS A 54 -8.06 1.61 5.95
CA LYS A 54 -6.89 1.84 6.81
C LYS A 54 -5.57 1.36 6.19
N GLN A 55 -5.39 1.45 4.87
CA GLN A 55 -4.19 0.96 4.18
C GLN A 55 -3.04 1.99 4.20
N THR A 56 -3.36 3.27 4.37
CA THR A 56 -2.37 4.37 4.33
C THR A 56 -1.92 4.75 5.74
N CYS A 57 -0.63 4.90 5.98
CA CYS A 57 -0.09 5.46 7.23
C CYS A 57 0.01 7.00 7.10
N ALA A 58 -0.52 7.73 8.08
CA ALA A 58 -0.41 9.19 8.16
C ALA A 58 0.35 9.59 9.42
N CYS A 59 1.42 10.36 9.25
CA CYS A 59 2.17 10.91 10.37
C CYS A 59 1.57 12.25 10.82
N TYR A 60 1.54 12.48 12.14
CA TYR A 60 1.19 13.78 12.69
C TYR A 60 2.16 14.87 12.20
N ARG A 61 1.65 16.10 12.09
CA ARG A 61 2.49 17.29 11.86
C ARG A 61 3.34 17.55 13.11
N LYS A 62 4.49 18.21 12.93
CA LYS A 62 5.44 18.51 14.02
C LYS A 62 4.82 19.49 15.01
#